data_AF-A0AAI8BHV8-F1
#
_entry.id   AF-A0AAI8BHV8-F1
#
_cell.length_a   1.000
_cell.length_b   1.000
_cell.length_c   1.000
_cell.angle_alpha   90.00
_cell.angle_beta   90.00
_cell.angle_gamma   90.00
#
_symmetry.space_group_name_H-M   'P 1'
#
loop_
_entity.id
_entity.type
_entity.pdbx_description
1 polymer ?
#
loop_
_entity_poly.entity_id
_entity_poly.type
_entity_poly.pdbx_seq_one_letter_code
_entity_poly.pdbx_strand_id
1 'polypeptide(L)'
;MSKEIDEANKEICSQRDTILRLQKSLESNQDLNDNQKAKIKKYTDFYKVWGNKTLQQQIDELVLKVNIAPKSLVIAQAILETGWGTSRFAVDYNNYFGLHCFEENCSVKAKDSDVQVETFKDVGDSVLGYYYKLNTVDKFTKFRSVRELNGTGENDTDQLIDTLGDYSSLEG
;
A
#
# COMPACT_ATOMS: atom_id res chain seq x y z
N MET A 1 12.52 -5.06 -11.91
CA MET A 1 11.55 -4.16 -11.24
C MET A 1 10.21 -4.02 -11.94
N SER A 2 10.12 -3.73 -13.25
CA SER A 2 8.80 -3.54 -13.89
C SER A 2 7.90 -4.79 -13.78
N LYS A 3 8.47 -5.99 -13.93
CA LYS A 3 7.72 -7.25 -13.83
C LYS A 3 7.18 -7.46 -12.41
N GLU A 4 7.99 -7.13 -11.43
CA GLU A 4 7.71 -7.28 -10.00
C GLU A 4 6.63 -6.28 -9.55
N ILE A 5 6.64 -5.07 -10.13
CA ILE A 5 5.52 -4.12 -9.98
C ILE A 5 4.24 -4.70 -10.58
N ASP A 6 4.31 -5.29 -11.78
CA ASP A 6 3.13 -5.89 -12.42
C ASP A 6 2.59 -7.09 -11.62
N GLU A 7 3.45 -7.85 -10.96
CA GLU A 7 3.05 -8.94 -10.06
C GLU A 7 2.37 -8.42 -8.78
N ALA A 8 2.95 -7.43 -8.11
CA ALA A 8 2.33 -6.78 -6.95
C ALA A 8 1.01 -6.07 -7.31
N ASN A 9 0.94 -5.45 -8.49
CA ASN A 9 -0.29 -4.84 -9.00
C ASN A 9 -1.43 -5.84 -9.14
N LYS A 10 -1.15 -7.07 -9.58
CA LYS A 10 -2.19 -8.12 -9.68
C LYS A 10 -2.81 -8.42 -8.33
N GLU A 11 -2.02 -8.47 -7.27
CA GLU A 11 -2.50 -8.71 -5.91
C GLU A 11 -3.41 -7.57 -5.44
N ILE A 12 -2.95 -6.32 -5.53
CA ILE A 12 -3.74 -5.14 -5.13
C ILE A 12 -5.02 -5.00 -5.97
N CYS A 13 -4.93 -5.19 -7.29
CA CYS A 13 -6.10 -5.14 -8.18
C CYS A 13 -7.10 -6.25 -7.86
N SER A 14 -6.65 -7.48 -7.57
CA SER A 14 -7.53 -8.59 -7.17
C SER A 14 -8.32 -8.27 -5.88
N GLN A 15 -7.65 -7.65 -4.90
CA GLN A 15 -8.30 -7.17 -3.68
C GLN A 15 -9.29 -6.04 -3.99
N ARG A 16 -8.90 -5.03 -4.78
CA ARG A 16 -9.76 -3.91 -5.19
C ARG A 16 -11.00 -4.40 -5.93
N ASP A 17 -10.85 -5.31 -6.89
CA ASP A 17 -11.97 -5.88 -7.65
C ASP A 17 -12.97 -6.61 -6.75
N THR A 18 -12.45 -7.29 -5.72
CA THR A 18 -13.31 -7.92 -4.72
C THR A 18 -14.11 -6.87 -3.94
N ILE A 19 -13.45 -5.79 -3.49
CA ILE A 19 -14.09 -4.70 -2.74
C ILE A 19 -15.15 -4.00 -3.60
N LEU A 20 -14.85 -3.68 -4.85
CA LEU A 20 -15.80 -3.05 -5.79
C LEU A 20 -17.02 -3.93 -6.06
N ARG A 21 -16.83 -5.26 -6.16
CA ARG A 21 -17.96 -6.20 -6.27
C ARG A 21 -18.85 -6.19 -5.03
N LEU A 22 -18.26 -6.10 -3.84
CA LEU A 22 -19.00 -6.01 -2.58
C LEU A 22 -19.75 -4.68 -2.46
N GLN A 23 -19.14 -3.57 -2.89
CA GLN A 23 -19.77 -2.26 -2.95
C GLN A 23 -21.02 -2.30 -3.85
N LYS A 24 -20.88 -2.83 -5.06
CA LYS A 24 -21.99 -2.94 -6.01
C LYS A 24 -23.16 -3.78 -5.49
N SER A 25 -22.88 -4.88 -4.78
CA SER A 25 -23.94 -5.67 -4.13
C SER A 25 -24.68 -4.86 -3.07
N LEU A 26 -23.96 -4.08 -2.26
CA LEU A 26 -24.55 -3.25 -1.21
C LEU A 26 -25.40 -2.10 -1.79
N GLU A 27 -24.90 -1.42 -2.83
CA GLU A 27 -25.62 -0.36 -3.56
C GLU A 27 -26.90 -0.86 -4.24
N SER A 28 -26.93 -2.13 -4.63
CA SER A 28 -28.10 -2.78 -5.22
C SER A 28 -29.14 -3.21 -4.17
N ASN A 29 -29.01 -2.76 -2.91
CA ASN A 29 -29.80 -3.18 -1.75
C ASN A 29 -29.82 -4.71 -1.56
N GLN A 30 -28.78 -5.41 -1.98
CA GLN A 30 -28.63 -6.82 -1.68
C GLN A 30 -27.95 -6.99 -0.33
N ASP A 31 -28.59 -7.73 0.57
CA ASP A 31 -27.99 -8.08 1.84
C ASP A 31 -26.74 -8.95 1.62
N LEU A 32 -25.61 -8.49 2.17
CA LEU A 32 -24.38 -9.25 2.12
C LEU A 32 -24.48 -10.48 3.04
N ASN A 33 -24.11 -11.64 2.51
CA ASN A 33 -24.03 -12.87 3.28
C ASN A 33 -22.83 -12.86 4.25
N ASP A 34 -22.80 -13.84 5.17
CA ASP A 34 -21.78 -13.88 6.23
C ASP A 34 -20.35 -14.01 5.68
N ASN A 35 -20.16 -14.71 4.56
CA ASN A 35 -18.86 -14.82 3.90
C ASN A 35 -18.40 -13.46 3.33
N GLN A 36 -19.32 -12.69 2.74
CA GLN A 36 -19.05 -11.35 2.25
C GLN A 36 -18.70 -10.40 3.40
N LYS A 37 -19.47 -10.43 4.49
CA LYS A 37 -19.21 -9.63 5.71
C LYS A 37 -17.87 -10.01 6.35
N ALA A 38 -17.55 -11.30 6.44
CA ALA A 38 -16.25 -11.77 6.94
C ALA A 38 -15.08 -11.29 6.05
N LYS A 39 -15.30 -11.23 4.73
CA LYS A 39 -14.28 -10.72 3.80
C LYS A 39 -14.05 -9.22 3.95
N ILE A 40 -15.12 -8.43 4.12
CA ILE A 40 -15.01 -7.00 4.46
C ILE A 40 -14.25 -6.85 5.77
N LYS A 41 -14.63 -7.60 6.81
CA LYS A 41 -13.94 -7.55 8.10
C LYS A 41 -12.43 -7.83 7.97
N LYS A 42 -12.06 -8.85 7.18
CA LYS A 42 -10.64 -9.15 6.92
C LYS A 42 -9.90 -7.96 6.30
N TYR A 43 -10.51 -7.29 5.32
CA TYR A 43 -9.91 -6.12 4.69
C TYR A 43 -9.88 -4.90 5.63
N THR A 44 -10.94 -4.64 6.40
CA THR A 44 -10.97 -3.52 7.35
C THR A 44 -9.94 -3.71 8.46
N ASP A 45 -9.75 -4.93 8.94
CA ASP A 45 -8.74 -5.25 9.95
C ASP A 45 -7.32 -4.99 9.38
N PHE A 46 -7.06 -5.45 8.15
CA PHE A 46 -5.75 -5.29 7.50
C PHE A 46 -5.43 -3.83 7.12
N TYR A 47 -6.37 -3.13 6.48
CA TYR A 47 -6.21 -1.74 6.03
C TYR A 47 -6.55 -0.69 7.11
N LYS A 48 -6.68 -1.14 8.37
CA LYS A 48 -6.92 -0.29 9.54
C LYS A 48 -8.11 0.66 9.35
N VAL A 49 -9.23 0.13 8.86
CA VAL A 49 -10.50 0.88 8.75
C VAL A 49 -11.19 0.77 10.11
N TRP A 50 -10.90 1.72 10.99
CA TRP A 50 -11.33 1.69 12.40
C TRP A 50 -12.49 2.65 12.70
N GLY A 51 -13.05 2.49 13.90
CA GLY A 51 -14.14 3.32 14.41
C GLY A 51 -15.53 2.73 14.15
N ASN A 52 -16.54 3.40 14.71
CA ASN A 52 -17.94 2.99 14.55
C ASN A 52 -18.47 3.46 13.19
N LYS A 53 -18.31 2.60 12.17
CA LYS A 53 -18.70 2.86 10.77
C LYS A 53 -19.79 1.89 10.33
N THR A 54 -20.71 2.38 9.50
CA THR A 54 -21.64 1.50 8.79
C THR A 54 -20.90 0.65 7.77
N LEU A 55 -21.54 -0.43 7.30
CA LEU A 55 -20.95 -1.30 6.28
C LEU A 55 -20.61 -0.55 4.99
N GLN A 56 -21.48 0.40 4.60
CA GLN A 56 -21.25 1.26 3.44
C GLN A 56 -20.00 2.11 3.65
N GLN A 57 -19.88 2.79 4.79
CA GLN A 57 -18.72 3.62 5.12
C GLN A 57 -17.41 2.81 5.17
N GLN A 58 -17.46 1.57 5.66
CA GLN A 58 -16.30 0.68 5.65
C GLN A 58 -15.85 0.35 4.22
N ILE A 59 -16.80 -0.01 3.35
CA ILE A 59 -16.50 -0.32 1.95
C ILE A 59 -15.98 0.91 1.20
N ASP A 60 -16.60 2.07 1.38
CA ASP A 60 -16.17 3.30 0.69
C ASP A 60 -14.73 3.68 1.08
N GLU A 61 -14.37 3.52 2.36
CA GLU A 61 -13.00 3.74 2.82
C GLU A 61 -12.03 2.69 2.24
N LEU A 62 -12.44 1.43 2.14
CA LEU A 62 -11.65 0.38 1.48
C LEU A 62 -11.44 0.67 0.00
N VAL A 63 -12.44 1.20 -0.71
CA VAL A 63 -12.30 1.62 -2.11
C VAL A 63 -11.27 2.73 -2.24
N LEU A 64 -11.28 3.73 -1.34
CA LEU A 64 -10.26 4.78 -1.35
C LEU A 64 -8.85 4.27 -1.03
N LYS A 65 -8.76 3.33 -0.07
CA LYS A 65 -7.49 2.76 0.41
C LYS A 65 -6.85 1.79 -0.57
N VAL A 66 -7.58 0.81 -1.08
CA VAL A 66 -7.01 -0.33 -1.81
C VAL A 66 -6.89 -0.02 -3.30
N ASN A 67 -5.76 0.56 -3.69
CA ASN A 67 -5.45 0.86 -5.09
C ASN A 67 -3.93 0.83 -5.34
N ILE A 68 -3.55 0.68 -6.60
CA ILE A 68 -2.15 0.75 -7.06
C ILE A 68 -1.71 2.20 -7.21
N ALA A 69 -0.40 2.44 -7.24
CA ALA A 69 0.18 3.74 -7.63
C ALA A 69 0.69 3.68 -9.09
N PRO A 70 0.82 4.82 -9.79
CA PRO A 70 1.42 4.85 -11.11
C PRO A 70 2.80 4.18 -11.13
N LYS A 71 3.05 3.33 -12.14
CA LYS A 71 4.29 2.55 -12.21
C LYS A 71 5.55 3.43 -12.21
N SER A 72 5.49 4.56 -12.92
CA SER A 72 6.56 5.57 -12.94
C SER A 72 6.91 6.07 -11.53
N LEU A 73 5.90 6.37 -10.71
CA LEU A 73 6.08 6.81 -9.33
C LEU A 73 6.78 5.74 -8.47
N VAL A 74 6.33 4.49 -8.58
CA VAL A 74 6.88 3.37 -7.82
C VAL A 74 8.36 3.16 -8.16
N ILE A 75 8.71 3.24 -9.45
CA ILE A 75 10.11 3.15 -9.91
C ILE A 75 10.93 4.32 -9.38
N ALA A 76 10.42 5.56 -9.49
CA ALA A 76 11.11 6.74 -9.01
C ALA A 76 11.39 6.66 -7.51
N GLN A 77 10.40 6.27 -6.71
CA GLN A 77 10.54 6.07 -5.27
C GLN A 77 11.55 4.97 -4.95
N ALA A 78 11.51 3.83 -5.64
CA ALA A 78 12.50 2.77 -5.45
C ALA A 78 13.93 3.25 -5.77
N ILE A 79 14.13 4.04 -6.84
CA ILE A 79 15.45 4.61 -7.17
C ILE A 79 15.94 5.55 -6.07
N LEU A 80 15.06 6.44 -5.57
CA LEU A 80 15.39 7.41 -4.54
C LEU A 80 15.77 6.72 -3.21
N GLU A 81 14.93 5.79 -2.75
CA GLU A 81 15.11 5.12 -1.45
C GLU A 81 16.31 4.14 -1.43
N THR A 82 16.68 3.59 -2.59
CA THR A 82 17.79 2.65 -2.68
C THR A 82 19.11 3.28 -3.11
N GLY A 83 19.11 4.57 -3.47
CA GLY A 83 20.26 5.20 -4.13
C GLY A 83 20.66 4.42 -5.38
N TRP A 84 19.75 4.32 -6.35
CA TRP A 84 19.94 3.60 -7.62
C TRP A 84 20.21 2.09 -7.45
N GLY A 85 19.63 1.47 -6.43
CA GLY A 85 19.74 0.03 -6.17
C GLY A 85 21.03 -0.41 -5.48
N THR A 86 21.88 0.53 -5.06
CA THR A 86 23.20 0.22 -4.45
C THR A 86 23.15 0.08 -2.94
N SER A 87 22.06 0.52 -2.30
CA SER A 87 21.87 0.36 -0.85
C SER A 87 22.00 -1.09 -0.43
N ARG A 88 22.73 -1.34 0.67
CA ARG A 88 22.83 -2.67 1.28
C ARG A 88 21.46 -3.28 1.55
N PHE A 89 20.47 -2.48 1.96
CA PHE A 89 19.13 -2.99 2.25
C PHE A 89 18.39 -3.46 0.99
N ALA A 90 18.63 -2.81 -0.15
CA ALA A 90 18.10 -3.24 -1.43
C ALA A 90 18.79 -4.52 -1.94
N VAL A 91 20.12 -4.59 -1.83
CA VAL A 91 20.93 -5.70 -2.35
C VAL A 91 20.80 -6.96 -1.51
N ASP A 92 20.93 -6.85 -0.18
CA ASP A 92 21.02 -8.02 0.70
C ASP A 92 19.64 -8.49 1.17
N TYR A 93 18.64 -7.60 1.21
CA TYR A 93 17.36 -7.84 1.88
C TYR A 93 16.13 -7.48 1.05
N ASN A 94 16.32 -7.12 -0.23
CA ASN A 94 15.27 -6.69 -1.14
C ASN A 94 14.38 -5.56 -0.59
N ASN A 95 14.86 -4.71 0.33
CA ASN A 95 14.07 -3.59 0.85
C ASN A 95 14.30 -2.35 -0.02
N TYR A 96 13.44 -2.18 -1.03
CA TYR A 96 13.56 -1.11 -2.02
C TYR A 96 12.92 0.22 -1.61
N PHE A 97 12.21 0.23 -0.48
CA PHE A 97 11.35 1.34 -0.08
C PHE A 97 11.60 1.81 1.35
N GLY A 98 12.73 1.40 1.95
CA GLY A 98 13.12 1.78 3.30
C GLY A 98 12.08 1.40 4.35
N LEU A 99 11.39 0.28 4.17
CA LEU A 99 10.29 -0.12 5.04
C LEU A 99 10.85 -0.58 6.39
N HIS A 100 10.33 0.00 7.47
CA HIS A 100 10.65 -0.41 8.83
C HIS A 100 9.71 -1.52 9.25
N CYS A 101 10.25 -2.48 9.99
CA CYS A 101 9.41 -3.46 10.66
C CYS A 101 9.58 -3.34 12.18
N PHE A 102 8.44 -3.34 12.87
CA PHE A 102 8.34 -3.16 14.33
C PHE A 102 7.89 -4.44 15.05
N GLU A 103 7.76 -5.55 14.34
CA GLU A 103 7.43 -6.87 14.89
C GLU A 103 8.70 -7.68 15.16
N GLU A 104 8.61 -8.71 16.01
CA GLU A 104 9.75 -9.59 16.26
C GLU A 104 10.07 -10.45 15.03
N ASN A 105 11.36 -10.57 14.67
CA ASN A 105 11.90 -11.44 13.60
C ASN A 105 11.53 -11.10 12.14
N CYS A 106 11.00 -9.90 11.86
CA CYS A 106 10.71 -9.45 10.49
C CYS A 106 11.78 -8.52 9.88
N SER A 107 12.87 -8.27 10.61
CA SER A 107 13.79 -7.18 10.31
C SER A 107 15.27 -7.56 10.35
N VAL A 108 16.08 -6.73 9.72
CA VAL A 108 17.52 -6.66 9.94
C VAL A 108 17.90 -5.31 10.58
N LYS A 109 18.85 -5.35 11.51
CA LYS A 109 19.37 -4.16 12.17
C LYS A 109 20.33 -3.39 11.25
N ALA A 110 20.18 -2.07 11.21
CA ALA A 110 21.17 -1.18 10.61
C ALA A 110 22.52 -1.29 11.37
N LYS A 111 23.65 -1.10 10.66
CA LYS A 111 24.99 -1.29 11.26
C LYS A 111 25.25 -0.35 12.44
N ASP A 112 24.75 0.88 12.35
CA ASP A 112 25.08 1.97 13.29
C ASP A 112 23.84 2.65 13.88
N SER A 113 22.69 1.97 13.92
CA SER A 113 21.49 2.48 14.61
C SER A 113 20.59 1.36 15.12
N ASP A 114 19.67 1.69 16.01
CA ASP A 114 18.62 0.78 16.48
C ASP A 114 17.46 0.60 15.48
N VAL A 115 17.60 1.19 14.29
CA VAL A 115 16.62 1.05 13.22
C VAL A 115 16.60 -0.39 12.72
N GLN A 116 15.40 -0.96 12.75
CA GLN A 116 15.06 -2.24 12.17
C GLN A 116 14.37 -2.01 10.83
N VAL A 117 14.92 -2.58 9.77
CA VAL A 117 14.34 -2.51 8.42
C VAL A 117 13.80 -3.87 8.04
N GLU A 118 12.63 -3.88 7.41
CA GLU A 118 11.96 -5.08 6.94
C GLU A 118 12.82 -5.82 5.90
N THR A 119 12.72 -7.15 5.89
CA THR A 119 13.38 -8.00 4.90
C THR A 119 12.34 -8.66 4.01
N PHE A 120 12.60 -8.67 2.70
CA PHE A 120 11.69 -9.25 1.72
C PHE A 120 12.34 -10.43 1.00
N LYS A 121 11.51 -11.44 0.69
CA LYS A 121 11.96 -12.62 -0.06
C LYS A 121 12.45 -12.24 -1.46
N ASP A 122 11.75 -11.31 -2.10
CA ASP A 122 12.08 -10.79 -3.42
C ASP A 122 11.60 -9.33 -3.58
N VAL A 123 11.92 -8.73 -4.72
CA VAL A 123 11.57 -7.33 -5.03
C VAL A 123 10.05 -7.15 -5.14
N GLY A 124 9.30 -8.18 -5.55
CA GLY A 124 7.85 -8.13 -5.66
C GLY A 124 7.19 -7.97 -4.29
N ASP A 125 7.65 -8.74 -3.31
CA ASP A 125 7.21 -8.60 -1.92
C ASP A 125 7.50 -7.19 -1.35
N SER A 126 8.64 -6.59 -1.73
CA SER A 126 8.96 -5.21 -1.33
C SER A 126 8.01 -4.18 -1.94
N VAL A 127 7.66 -4.33 -3.21
CA VAL A 127 6.66 -3.47 -3.87
C VAL A 127 5.29 -3.65 -3.21
N LEU A 128 4.92 -4.87 -2.83
CA LEU A 128 3.67 -5.14 -2.15
C LEU A 128 3.63 -4.49 -0.75
N GLY A 129 4.72 -4.57 0.01
CA GLY A 129 4.90 -3.86 1.27
C GLY A 129 4.74 -2.34 1.12
N TYR A 130 5.29 -1.76 0.05
CA TYR A 130 5.12 -0.35 -0.27
C TYR A 130 3.65 0.02 -0.50
N TYR A 131 2.92 -0.77 -1.29
CA TYR A 131 1.49 -0.56 -1.48
C TYR A 131 0.71 -0.68 -0.19
N TYR A 132 1.00 -1.65 0.66
CA TYR A 132 0.34 -1.77 1.97
C TYR A 132 0.62 -0.57 2.86
N LYS A 133 1.84 -0.03 2.88
CA LYS A 133 2.15 1.20 3.62
C LYS A 133 1.33 2.39 3.11
N LEU A 134 1.31 2.62 1.79
CA LEU A 134 0.52 3.69 1.17
C LEU A 134 -0.99 3.54 1.40
N ASN A 135 -1.48 2.31 1.41
CA ASN A 135 -2.91 2.01 1.51
C ASN A 135 -3.43 1.96 2.95
N THR A 136 -2.54 1.81 3.93
CA THR A 136 -2.92 1.59 5.34
C THR A 136 -2.57 2.75 6.26
N VAL A 137 -1.41 3.40 6.11
CA VAL A 137 -0.94 4.39 7.10
C VAL A 137 -1.66 5.74 6.90
N ASP A 138 -2.07 6.37 8.00
CA ASP A 138 -2.87 7.60 8.01
C ASP A 138 -2.17 8.78 7.32
N LYS A 139 -0.83 8.86 7.40
CA LYS A 139 -0.03 9.90 6.74
C LYS A 139 -0.25 9.98 5.23
N PHE A 140 -0.65 8.87 4.60
CA PHE A 140 -0.94 8.81 3.16
C PHE A 140 -2.41 9.09 2.81
N THR A 141 -3.22 9.63 3.73
CA THR A 141 -4.63 9.97 3.43
C THR A 141 -4.75 10.94 2.26
N LYS A 142 -3.90 11.97 2.21
CA LYS A 142 -3.90 12.93 1.10
C LYS A 142 -3.51 12.28 -0.22
N PHE A 143 -2.49 11.41 -0.21
CA PHE A 143 -2.08 10.62 -1.37
C PHE A 143 -3.26 9.81 -1.94
N ARG A 144 -3.98 9.09 -1.06
CA ARG A 144 -5.14 8.28 -1.47
C ARG A 144 -6.25 9.11 -2.09
N SER A 145 -6.55 10.29 -1.52
CA SER A 145 -7.55 11.21 -2.06
C SER A 145 -7.17 11.75 -3.43
N VAL A 146 -5.92 12.20 -3.62
CA VAL A 146 -5.44 12.70 -4.92
C VAL A 146 -5.45 11.59 -5.97
N ARG A 147 -5.03 10.38 -5.58
CA ARG A 147 -5.04 9.20 -6.45
C ARG A 147 -6.44 8.85 -6.96
N GLU A 148 -7.45 8.92 -6.10
CA GLU A 148 -8.83 8.62 -6.49
C GLU A 148 -9.41 9.69 -7.42
N LEU A 149 -9.07 10.98 -7.22
CA LEU A 149 -9.54 12.07 -8.07
C LEU A 149 -8.93 12.04 -9.47
N ASN A 150 -7.66 11.67 -9.56
CA ASN A 150 -6.90 11.75 -10.81
C ASN A 150 -6.95 10.44 -11.61
N GLY A 151 -7.14 9.30 -10.95
CA GLY A 151 -7.04 7.98 -11.58
C GLY A 151 -5.60 7.45 -11.59
N THR A 152 -5.28 6.54 -12.51
CA THR A 152 -3.95 5.89 -12.62
C THR A 152 -3.17 6.32 -13.87
N GLY A 153 -3.50 7.46 -14.47
CA GLY A 153 -2.84 7.98 -15.68
C GLY A 153 -1.48 8.63 -15.42
N GLU A 154 -0.69 8.88 -16.47
CA GLU A 154 0.67 9.44 -16.36
C GLU A 154 0.68 10.92 -15.91
N ASN A 155 -0.26 11.75 -16.38
CA ASN A 155 -0.38 13.17 -15.99
C ASN A 155 -0.75 13.38 -14.51
N ASP A 156 -1.13 12.31 -13.83
CA ASP A 156 -1.59 12.34 -12.43
C ASP A 156 -0.42 12.23 -11.44
N THR A 157 0.77 11.92 -11.95
CA THR A 157 1.95 11.58 -11.15
C THR A 157 2.51 12.77 -10.36
N ASP A 158 2.52 13.98 -10.94
CA ASP A 158 3.11 15.17 -10.28
C ASP A 158 2.37 15.54 -9.00
N GLN A 159 1.04 15.55 -9.04
CA GLN A 159 0.22 15.85 -7.85
C GLN A 159 0.36 14.78 -6.77
N LEU A 160 0.62 13.53 -7.16
CA LEU A 160 0.86 12.45 -6.20
C LEU A 160 2.21 12.63 -5.51
N ILE A 161 3.25 13.04 -6.23
CA ILE A 161 4.59 13.29 -5.66
C ILE A 161 4.51 14.33 -4.54
N ASP A 162 3.75 15.41 -4.73
CA ASP A 162 3.57 16.47 -3.73
C ASP A 162 2.95 15.97 -2.41
N THR A 163 2.29 14.81 -2.42
CA THR A 163 1.70 14.20 -1.22
C THR A 163 2.63 13.22 -0.49
N LEU A 164 3.82 12.95 -1.03
CA LEU A 164 4.80 12.01 -0.48
C LEU A 164 5.93 12.68 0.30
N GLY A 165 5.83 13.98 0.61
CA GLY A 165 6.86 14.72 1.36
C GLY A 165 7.25 14.08 2.70
N ASP A 166 6.31 13.37 3.34
CA ASP A 166 6.52 12.68 4.62
C ASP A 166 6.82 11.18 4.47
N TYR A 167 7.21 10.70 3.28
CA TYR A 167 7.44 9.27 3.07
C TYR A 167 8.56 8.73 3.98
N SER A 168 9.70 9.42 4.00
CA SER A 168 10.91 9.07 4.76
C SER A 168 10.89 9.52 6.23
N SER A 169 9.77 10.06 6.74
CA SER A 169 9.62 10.35 8.17
C SER A 169 9.44 9.05 8.96
N LEU A 170 10.21 8.92 10.05
CA LEU A 170 10.28 7.74 10.92
C LEU A 170 9.06 7.55 11.85
N GLU A 171 7.99 8.32 11.66
CA GLU A 171 6.81 8.23 12.50
C GLU A 171 5.86 7.17 11.94
N GLY A 172 5.74 6.06 12.67
CA GLY A 172 4.82 4.96 12.45
C GLY A 172 3.60 5.03 13.36
#